data_AF-A0A933WQ49-F1
#
_entry.id   AF-A0A933WQ49-F1
#
_cell.length_a   1.000
_cell.length_b   1.000
_cell.length_c   1.000
_cell.angle_alpha   90.00
_cell.angle_beta   90.00
_cell.angle_gamma   90.00
#
_symmetry.space_group_name_H-M   'P 1'
#
loop_
_entity.id
_entity.type
_entity.pdbx_description
1 polymer ?
#
loop_
_entity_poly.entity_id
_entity_poly.type
_entity_poly.pdbx_seq_one_letter_code
_entity_poly.pdbx_strand_id
1 'polypeptide(L)'
;VLKEITTDDLSLALKMASDELKAKIFKNMSQRAGQILREEMESKGAVKVSDVEKAQMNIVRVARRLEEEGKIIVGGKGGEEVIA
;
A
#
# COMPACT_ATOMS: atom_id res chain seq x y z
N VAL A 1 -2.82 7.00 -6.80
CA VAL A 1 -2.37 6.34 -5.55
C VAL A 1 -0.94 5.83 -5.66
N LEU A 2 -0.63 4.76 -6.42
CA LEU A 2 0.72 4.16 -6.45
C LEU A 2 1.88 5.12 -6.81
N LYS A 3 1.62 6.16 -7.61
CA LYS A 3 2.64 7.18 -7.96
C LYS A 3 2.96 8.15 -6.81
N GLU A 4 2.12 8.19 -5.78
CA GLU A 4 2.18 9.15 -4.65
C GLU A 4 2.67 8.48 -3.36
N ILE A 5 3.04 7.21 -3.42
CA ILE A 5 3.48 6.39 -2.29
C ILE A 5 4.95 6.04 -2.51
N THR A 6 5.74 6.08 -1.45
CA THR A 6 7.15 5.71 -1.51
C THR A 6 7.31 4.18 -1.65
N THR A 7 8.38 3.73 -2.30
CA THR A 7 8.69 2.29 -2.37
C THR A 7 8.88 1.70 -0.96
N ASP A 8 9.42 2.48 -0.03
CA ASP A 8 9.62 2.08 1.37
C ASP A 8 8.29 1.78 2.07
N ASP A 9 7.34 2.74 2.06
CA ASP A 9 6.00 2.55 2.64
C ASP A 9 5.27 1.39 1.96
N LEU A 10 5.32 1.31 0.63
CA LEU A 10 4.62 0.25 -0.11
C LEU A 10 5.22 -1.13 0.19
N SER A 11 6.55 -1.23 0.30
CA SER A 11 7.23 -2.49 0.63
C SER A 11 6.86 -2.96 2.03
N LEU A 12 6.86 -2.07 3.03
CA LEU A 12 6.47 -2.39 4.41
C LEU A 12 5.00 -2.82 4.48
N ALA A 13 4.09 -2.03 3.89
CA ALA A 13 2.66 -2.28 3.93
C ALA A 13 2.27 -3.64 3.32
N LEU A 14 2.97 -4.06 2.25
CA LEU A 14 2.67 -5.31 1.54
C LEU A 14 3.20 -6.57 2.21
N LYS A 15 4.10 -6.49 3.21
CA LYS A 15 4.66 -7.68 3.87
C LYS A 15 3.60 -8.52 4.59
N MET A 16 2.57 -7.88 5.15
CA MET A 16 1.44 -8.56 5.81
C MET A 16 0.15 -8.56 4.97
N ALA A 17 0.20 -8.08 3.73
CA ALA A 17 -0.95 -8.11 2.84
C ALA A 17 -1.26 -9.54 2.38
N SER A 18 -2.53 -9.81 2.11
CA SER A 18 -2.95 -11.05 1.44
C SER A 18 -2.32 -11.14 0.04
N ASP A 19 -2.11 -12.36 -0.45
CA ASP A 19 -1.53 -12.56 -1.78
C ASP A 19 -2.43 -12.02 -2.90
N GLU A 20 -3.75 -12.07 -2.70
CA GLU A 20 -4.71 -11.42 -3.59
C GLU A 20 -4.47 -9.90 -3.67
N LEU A 21 -4.30 -9.23 -2.53
CA LEU A 21 -4.04 -7.80 -2.48
C LEU A 21 -2.69 -7.46 -3.12
N LYS A 22 -1.63 -8.22 -2.81
CA LYS A 22 -0.32 -8.06 -3.46
C LYS A 22 -0.46 -8.18 -4.98
N ALA A 23 -1.14 -9.21 -5.47
CA ALA A 23 -1.34 -9.43 -6.90
C ALA A 23 -2.08 -8.26 -7.56
N LYS A 24 -3.12 -7.72 -6.91
CA LYS A 24 -3.85 -6.55 -7.38
C LYS A 24 -2.97 -5.31 -7.49
N ILE A 25 -2.06 -5.10 -6.53
CA ILE A 25 -1.11 -3.99 -6.56
C ILE A 25 -0.07 -4.19 -7.67
N PHE A 26 0.59 -5.35 -7.73
CA PHE A 26 1.60 -5.65 -8.74
C PHE A 26 1.06 -5.59 -10.18
N LYS A 27 -0.21 -5.98 -10.41
CA LYS A 27 -0.86 -5.86 -11.72
C LYS A 27 -0.88 -4.42 -12.25
N ASN A 28 -0.85 -3.43 -11.35
CA ASN A 28 -0.89 -2.01 -11.70
C ASN A 28 0.50 -1.34 -11.70
N MET A 29 1.58 -2.13 -11.60
CA MET A 29 2.95 -1.66 -11.66
C MET A 29 3.62 -2.08 -12.97
N SER A 30 4.63 -1.32 -13.41
CA SER A 30 5.52 -1.79 -14.48
C SER A 30 6.36 -2.96 -13.98
N GLN A 31 6.81 -3.83 -14.89
CA GLN A 31 7.65 -4.99 -14.55
C GLN A 31 8.88 -4.59 -13.73
N ARG A 32 9.58 -3.52 -14.14
CA ARG A 32 10.73 -2.97 -13.43
C ARG A 32 10.37 -2.49 -12.02
N ALA A 33 9.29 -1.73 -11.87
CA ALA A 33 8.90 -1.21 -10.56
C ALA A 33 8.46 -2.34 -9.62
N GLY A 34 7.76 -3.35 -10.15
CA GLY A 34 7.38 -4.54 -9.40
C GLY A 34 8.58 -5.37 -8.97
N GLN A 35 9.64 -5.45 -9.78
CA GLN A 35 10.88 -6.13 -9.39
C GLN A 35 11.58 -5.40 -8.23
N ILE A 36 11.78 -4.09 -8.35
CA ILE A 36 12.41 -3.26 -7.30
C ILE A 36 11.66 -3.40 -5.97
N LEU A 37 10.32 -3.39 -6.01
CA LEU A 37 9.50 -3.55 -4.83
C LEU A 37 9.67 -4.92 -4.16
N ARG A 38 9.79 -6.00 -4.93
CA ARG A 38 10.05 -7.35 -4.38
C ARG A 38 11.42 -7.43 -3.72
N GLU A 39 12.44 -6.91 -4.38
CA GLU A 39 13.81 -6.86 -3.84
C GLU A 39 13.86 -6.08 -2.52
N GLU A 40 13.17 -4.94 -2.44
CA GLU A 40 13.06 -4.15 -1.20
C GLU A 40 12.31 -4.92 -0.09
N MET A 41 11.21 -5.60 -0.42
CA MET A 41 10.46 -6.42 0.54
C MET A 41 11.30 -7.57 1.12
N GLU A 42 12.14 -8.19 0.31
CA GLU A 42 13.08 -9.24 0.71
C GLU A 42 14.22 -8.67 1.56
N SER A 43 14.81 -7.56 1.13
CA SER A 43 15.90 -6.87 1.84
C SER A 43 15.53 -6.50 3.28
N LYS A 44 14.29 -6.06 3.51
CA LYS A 44 13.83 -5.65 4.85
C LYS A 44 13.73 -6.79 5.88
N GLY A 45 13.75 -8.07 5.47
CA GLY A 45 13.72 -9.19 6.42
C GLY A 45 12.52 -9.17 7.37
N ALA A 46 12.68 -9.57 8.63
CA ALA A 46 11.59 -9.48 9.62
C ALA A 46 11.32 -8.01 10.02
N VAL A 47 10.05 -7.60 10.04
CA VAL A 47 9.64 -6.22 10.37
C VAL A 47 8.66 -6.22 11.54
N LYS A 48 8.55 -5.10 12.26
CA LYS A 48 7.58 -4.94 13.35
C LYS A 48 6.19 -4.67 12.78
N VAL A 49 5.17 -5.30 13.35
CA VAL A 49 3.76 -5.08 12.97
C VAL A 49 3.38 -3.60 13.04
N SER A 50 3.85 -2.89 14.08
CA SER A 50 3.61 -1.45 14.24
C SER A 50 4.13 -0.59 13.09
N ASP A 51 5.20 -1.01 12.41
CA ASP A 51 5.77 -0.27 11.29
C ASP A 51 4.99 -0.56 10.01
N VAL A 52 4.46 -1.78 9.87
CA VAL A 52 3.53 -2.15 8.79
C VAL A 52 2.23 -1.36 8.89
N GLU A 53 1.64 -1.26 10.08
CA GLU A 53 0.40 -0.51 10.31
C GLU A 53 0.58 0.99 10.02
N LYS A 54 1.71 1.58 10.41
CA LYS A 54 2.05 2.97 10.06
C LYS A 54 2.15 3.17 8.55
N ALA A 55 2.82 2.27 7.85
CA ALA A 55 2.94 2.33 6.39
C ALA A 55 1.57 2.20 5.70
N GLN A 56 0.72 1.28 6.17
CA GLN A 56 -0.65 1.13 5.68
C GLN A 56 -1.48 2.40 5.95
N MET A 57 -1.38 2.99 7.14
CA MET A 57 -2.07 4.23 7.48
C MET A 57 -1.61 5.41 6.62
N ASN A 58 -0.30 5.49 6.31
CA ASN A 58 0.23 6.49 5.37
C ASN A 58 -0.40 6.34 3.98
N ILE A 59 -0.54 5.11 3.47
CA ILE A 59 -1.19 4.82 2.19
C ILE A 59 -2.66 5.25 2.20
N VAL A 60 -3.40 4.94 3.28
CA VAL A 60 -4.80 5.37 3.45
C VAL A 60 -4.90 6.90 3.47
N ARG A 61 -4.00 7.58 4.17
CA ARG A 61 -3.95 9.06 4.21
C ARG A 61 -3.72 9.65 2.82
N VAL A 62 -2.80 9.07 2.04
CA VAL A 62 -2.56 9.49 0.65
C VAL A 62 -3.79 9.25 -0.21
N ALA A 63 -4.47 8.10 -0.06
CA ALA A 63 -5.70 7.82 -0.80
C ALA A 63 -6.81 8.82 -0.47
N ARG A 64 -7.06 9.12 0.81
CA ARG A 64 -8.04 10.13 1.25
C ARG A 64 -7.71 11.52 0.70
N ARG A 65 -6.45 11.94 0.77
CA ARG A 65 -6.01 13.21 0.17
C ARG A 65 -6.30 13.27 -1.33
N LEU A 66 -6.01 12.19 -2.07
CA LEU A 66 -6.28 12.13 -3.50
C LEU A 66 -7.78 12.11 -3.83
N GLU A 67 -8.61 11.57 -2.94
CA GLU A 67 -10.07 11.62 -3.04
C GLU A 67 -10.59 13.05 -2.81
N GLU A 68 -10.12 13.73 -1.77
CA GLU A 68 -10.44 15.14 -1.49
C GLU A 68 -10.02 16.07 -2.64
N GLU A 69 -8.89 15.78 -3.29
CA GLU A 69 -8.43 16.46 -4.51
C GLU A 69 -9.23 16.09 -5.77
N GLY A 70 -10.17 15.14 -5.69
CA GLY A 70 -10.97 14.63 -6.81
C GLY A 70 -10.17 13.82 -7.83
N LYS A 71 -8.92 13.44 -7.52
CA LYS A 71 -8.02 12.67 -8.42
C LYS A 71 -8.35 11.19 -8.44
N ILE A 72 -8.98 10.68 -7.39
CA ILE A 72 -9.50 9.32 -7.33
C ILE A 72 -10.92 9.35 -6.79
N ILE A 73 -11.70 8.33 -7.13
CA ILE A 73 -13.00 8.09 -6.52
C ILE A 73 -12.82 6.86 -5.64
N VAL A 74 -13.08 7.02 -4.34
CA VAL A 74 -13.20 5.89 -3.42
C VAL A 74 -14.71 5.64 -3.26
N GLY A 75 -15.22 4.62 -3.96
CA GLY A 75 -16.66 4.34 -3.97
C GLY A 75 -17.18 3.97 -2.58
N GLY A 76 -18.27 4.62 -2.13
CA GLY A 76 -18.87 4.42 -0.81
C GLY A 76 -20.13 3.56 -0.80
N LYS A 77 -20.18 2.56 0.08
CA LYS A 77 -21.13 2.44 1.21
C LYS A 77 -20.91 1.10 1.95
N GLY A 78 -20.38 1.19 3.17
CA GLY A 78 -20.44 0.13 4.18
C GLY A 78 -19.06 -0.40 4.61
N GLY A 79 -18.58 0.10 5.73
CA GLY A 79 -17.45 -0.48 6.45
C GLY A 79 -16.29 0.48 6.60
N GLU A 80 -16.43 1.42 7.54
CA GLU A 80 -15.32 1.61 8.48
C GLU A 80 -14.99 0.24 9.10
N GLU A 81 -14.09 -0.52 8.48
CA GLU A 81 -13.19 -1.36 9.26
C GLU A 81 -11.98 -0.49 9.58
N VAL A 82 -12.20 0.43 10.51
CA VAL A 82 -11.13 0.78 11.44
C VAL A 82 -10.98 -0.46 12.29
N ILE A 83 -10.07 -1.36 11.91
CA ILE A 83 -9.68 -2.46 12.77
C ILE A 83 -8.96 -1.81 13.95
N ALA A 84 -9.62 -1.81 15.10
CA ALA A 84 -9.08 -1.40 16.39
C ALA A 84 -8.20 -2.50 16.98
#